data_AF-X1GMP4-F1
#
_entry.id   AF-X1GMP4-F1
#
_cell.length_a   1.000
_cell.length_b   1.000
_cell.length_c   1.000
_cell.angle_alpha   90.00
_cell.angle_beta   90.00
_cell.angle_gamma   90.00
#
_symmetry.space_group_name_H-M   'P 1'
#
loop_
_entity.id
_entity.type
_entity.pdbx_description
1 polymer ?
#
loop_
_entity_poly.entity_id
_entity_poly.type
_entity_poly.pdbx_seq_one_letter_code
_entity_poly.pdbx_strand_id
1 'polypeptide(L)'
;PGWQASLPPELSLRYLAARSGVASFGLNGSVGIKDFGTPIIVGGVVTDAKLEPTDPLPPEESFCNKCKLCTKVCGYGMFSEDEETSVTLGGYTFTYSKRINKLRCALVCGGINGLHKSGQWSTWSPGRYDYPEDDYEVNRLITLGMTTQPKRPLIKDHSQGYNPASYGDKGRIQLTCGNCNLICWGDPAETAKNYKILKNSGCVIQKEDGEIVVLPPDKAKEEFEKMNPKHKRLYYKDYKKKIRKKPEITPGLMP
;
A
#
# COMPACT_ATOMS: atom_id res chain seq x y z
N PRO A 1 -17.29 14.13 -13.31
CA PRO A 1 -16.84 13.05 -14.21
C PRO A 1 -16.00 12.04 -13.40
N GLY A 2 -16.13 10.73 -13.67
CA GLY A 2 -15.61 9.67 -12.79
C GLY A 2 -14.12 9.77 -12.41
N TRP A 3 -13.30 10.45 -13.23
CA TRP A 3 -11.86 10.63 -12.95
C TRP A 3 -11.58 11.35 -11.62
N GLN A 4 -12.47 12.22 -11.14
CA GLN A 4 -12.30 12.91 -9.85
C GLN A 4 -12.36 11.93 -8.66
N ALA A 5 -13.08 10.82 -8.80
CA ALA A 5 -13.11 9.78 -7.77
C ALA A 5 -11.91 8.82 -7.87
N SER A 6 -11.34 8.64 -9.07
CA SER A 6 -10.15 7.81 -9.26
C SER A 6 -8.84 8.55 -8.99
N LEU A 7 -8.90 9.87 -8.77
CA LEU A 7 -7.81 10.79 -8.40
C LEU A 7 -6.50 10.51 -9.17
N PRO A 8 -6.52 10.39 -10.52
CA PRO A 8 -5.29 10.23 -11.26
C PRO A 8 -4.45 11.51 -11.11
N PRO A 9 -3.12 11.39 -10.96
CA PRO A 9 -2.27 12.56 -11.02
C PRO A 9 -2.35 13.17 -12.42
N GLU A 10 -2.19 14.50 -12.51
CA GLU A 10 -2.09 15.20 -13.81
C GLU A 10 -0.95 14.61 -14.66
N LEU A 11 0.16 14.24 -14.00
CA LEU A 11 1.31 13.59 -14.60
C LEU A 11 1.76 12.39 -13.75
N SER A 12 1.78 11.21 -14.35
CA SER A 12 2.25 9.99 -13.67
C SER A 12 3.74 9.79 -13.94
N LEU A 13 4.60 10.20 -13.01
CA LEU A 13 6.06 10.01 -13.10
C LEU A 13 6.44 8.53 -13.28
N ARG A 14 5.66 7.62 -12.68
CA ARG A 14 5.80 6.17 -12.87
C ARG A 14 5.59 5.76 -14.32
N TYR A 15 4.59 6.31 -15.00
CA TYR A 15 4.30 5.98 -16.40
C TYR A 15 5.32 6.60 -17.34
N LEU A 16 5.76 7.83 -17.03
CA LEU A 16 6.86 8.46 -17.76
C LEU A 16 8.13 7.64 -17.68
N ALA A 17 8.54 7.21 -16.48
CA ALA A 17 9.75 6.41 -16.32
C ALA A 17 9.72 5.09 -17.11
N ALA A 18 8.56 4.43 -17.13
CA ALA A 18 8.35 3.23 -17.94
C ALA A 18 8.46 3.51 -19.44
N ARG A 19 7.82 4.59 -19.90
CA ARG A 19 7.79 4.94 -21.32
C ARG A 19 9.12 5.48 -21.82
N SER A 20 9.87 6.22 -21.01
CA SER A 20 11.12 6.88 -21.40
C SER A 20 12.37 6.02 -21.16
N GLY A 21 12.21 4.75 -20.82
CA GLY A 21 13.34 3.84 -20.60
C GLY A 21 14.17 4.14 -19.34
N VAL A 22 13.61 4.86 -18.36
CA VAL A 22 14.29 5.13 -17.08
C VAL A 22 14.17 3.94 -16.12
N ALA A 23 13.04 3.23 -16.18
CA ALA A 23 12.74 2.09 -15.35
C ALA A 23 11.72 1.18 -16.05
N SER A 24 11.58 -0.08 -15.63
CA SER A 24 10.53 -0.97 -16.16
C SER A 24 9.40 -1.15 -15.13
N PHE A 25 8.24 -1.62 -15.57
CA PHE A 25 7.15 -1.98 -14.64
C PHE A 25 7.43 -3.32 -13.95
N GLY A 26 7.12 -3.37 -12.65
CA GLY A 26 6.98 -4.61 -11.91
C GLY A 26 5.55 -5.17 -11.98
N LEU A 27 5.40 -6.44 -11.61
CA LEU A 27 4.08 -7.05 -11.43
C LEU A 27 3.23 -6.29 -10.41
N ASN A 28 3.86 -5.78 -9.34
CA ASN A 28 3.23 -4.90 -8.35
C ASN A 28 2.80 -3.55 -8.94
N GLY A 29 3.00 -3.30 -10.24
CA GLY A 29 2.74 -2.08 -10.99
C GLY A 29 3.61 -0.88 -10.62
N SER A 30 4.49 -0.93 -9.63
CA SER A 30 5.52 0.10 -9.42
C SER A 30 6.58 0.02 -10.53
N VAL A 31 7.48 1.01 -10.59
CA VAL A 31 8.64 0.96 -11.49
C VAL A 31 9.91 0.68 -10.73
N GLY A 32 10.86 0.04 -11.39
CA GLY A 32 12.16 -0.30 -10.84
C GLY A 32 13.25 -0.41 -11.89
N ILE A 33 14.49 -0.38 -11.43
CA ILE A 33 15.69 -0.48 -12.27
C ILE A 33 16.27 -1.88 -12.09
N LYS A 34 16.86 -2.46 -13.15
CA LYS A 34 17.58 -3.74 -13.07
C LYS A 34 18.60 -3.70 -11.93
N ASP A 35 18.70 -4.79 -11.17
CA ASP A 35 19.60 -4.94 -10.00
C ASP A 35 19.31 -4.05 -8.78
N PHE A 36 18.47 -3.02 -8.88
CA PHE A 36 18.06 -2.17 -7.76
C PHE A 36 16.60 -2.36 -7.35
N GLY A 37 15.74 -2.74 -8.30
CA GLY A 37 14.31 -2.90 -8.10
C GLY A 37 13.57 -1.59 -7.86
N THR A 38 12.57 -1.62 -6.98
CA THR A 38 11.64 -0.51 -6.72
C THR A 38 11.93 0.44 -5.53
N PRO A 39 13.00 0.33 -4.71
CA PRO A 39 13.35 1.31 -3.69
C PRO A 39 14.02 2.55 -4.31
N ILE A 40 13.36 3.16 -5.28
CA ILE A 40 13.81 4.32 -6.04
C ILE A 40 12.81 5.46 -5.90
N ILE A 41 13.28 6.69 -6.08
CA ILE A 41 12.44 7.88 -6.21
C ILE A 41 12.58 8.36 -7.65
N VAL A 42 11.45 8.54 -8.32
CA VAL A 42 11.41 9.06 -9.69
C VAL A 42 10.98 10.51 -9.65
N GLY A 43 11.76 11.38 -10.32
CA GLY A 43 11.43 12.76 -10.60
C GLY A 43 11.19 12.99 -12.09
N GLY A 44 10.67 14.17 -12.43
CA GLY A 44 10.50 14.57 -13.83
C GLY A 44 10.36 16.08 -13.96
N VAL A 45 10.73 16.60 -15.13
CA VAL A 45 10.59 18.01 -15.50
C VAL A 45 9.79 18.09 -16.78
N VAL A 46 8.80 18.98 -16.82
CA VAL A 46 8.05 19.30 -18.03
C VAL A 46 8.64 20.58 -18.63
N THR A 47 8.98 20.53 -19.91
CA THR A 47 9.61 21.65 -20.63
C THR A 47 9.13 21.69 -22.08
N ASP A 48 9.22 22.85 -22.70
CA ASP A 48 8.99 23.09 -24.13
C ASP A 48 10.25 22.88 -24.99
N ALA A 49 11.40 22.64 -24.35
CA ALA A 49 12.65 22.29 -25.02
C ALA A 49 12.45 21.10 -25.98
N LYS A 50 13.01 21.21 -27.18
CA LYS A 50 12.95 20.14 -28.19
C LYS A 50 14.02 19.10 -27.87
N LEU A 51 13.58 17.90 -27.47
CA LEU A 51 14.44 16.78 -27.11
C LEU A 51 14.06 15.55 -27.92
N GLU A 52 15.06 14.74 -28.27
CA GLU A 52 14.84 13.45 -28.91
C GLU A 52 14.22 12.46 -27.90
N PRO A 53 13.06 11.85 -28.19
CA PRO A 53 12.46 10.87 -27.30
C PRO A 53 13.30 9.59 -27.20
N THR A 54 13.31 9.00 -26.01
CA THR A 54 13.89 7.67 -25.80
C THR A 54 12.83 6.57 -25.96
N ASP A 55 13.30 5.39 -26.31
CA ASP A 55 12.50 4.16 -26.26
C ASP A 55 12.36 3.65 -24.82
N PRO A 56 11.31 2.86 -24.51
CA PRO A 56 11.25 2.13 -23.25
C PRO A 56 12.39 1.11 -23.15
N LEU A 57 12.72 0.71 -21.92
CA LEU A 57 13.70 -0.36 -21.70
C LEU A 57 13.24 -1.64 -22.40
N PRO A 58 14.16 -2.39 -23.03
CA PRO A 58 13.81 -3.64 -23.65
C PRO A 58 13.46 -4.69 -22.58
N PRO A 59 12.65 -5.72 -22.91
CA PRO A 59 12.16 -6.68 -21.91
C PRO A 59 13.24 -7.37 -21.07
N GLU A 60 14.42 -7.64 -21.65
CA GLU A 60 15.59 -8.25 -21.00
C GLU A 60 16.29 -7.35 -19.96
N GLU A 61 15.98 -6.06 -19.98
CA GLU A 61 16.42 -5.09 -18.98
C GLU A 61 15.37 -4.87 -17.88
N SER A 62 14.24 -5.59 -17.93
CA SER A 62 13.24 -5.50 -16.88
C SER A 62 13.78 -6.02 -15.55
N PHE A 63 13.57 -5.26 -14.47
CA PHE A 63 13.94 -5.70 -13.12
C PHE A 63 13.05 -6.83 -12.60
N CYS A 64 11.83 -6.97 -13.13
CA CYS A 64 10.82 -7.85 -12.56
C CYS A 64 10.77 -9.19 -13.28
N ASN A 65 11.11 -10.26 -12.55
CA ASN A 65 11.01 -11.65 -13.00
C ASN A 65 9.65 -12.32 -12.73
N LYS A 66 8.60 -11.54 -12.44
CA LYS A 66 7.25 -12.01 -12.10
C LYS A 66 7.19 -13.06 -10.96
N CYS A 67 8.08 -13.00 -9.96
CA CYS A 67 8.09 -13.93 -8.81
C CYS A 67 6.83 -13.92 -7.91
N LYS A 68 5.91 -12.97 -8.10
CA LYS A 68 4.66 -12.78 -7.31
C LYS A 68 4.83 -12.52 -5.81
N LEU A 69 6.05 -12.39 -5.26
CA LEU A 69 6.23 -12.13 -3.81
C LEU A 69 5.57 -10.82 -3.35
N CYS A 70 5.48 -9.82 -4.23
CA CYS A 70 4.77 -8.57 -3.96
C CYS A 70 3.27 -8.77 -3.64
N THR A 71 2.62 -9.79 -4.21
CA THR A 71 1.21 -10.12 -3.89
C THR A 71 1.11 -10.74 -2.51
N LYS A 72 2.09 -11.57 -2.13
CA LYS A 72 2.14 -12.27 -0.84
C LYS A 72 2.41 -11.34 0.35
N VAL A 73 3.12 -10.23 0.14
CA VAL A 73 3.38 -9.22 1.20
C VAL A 73 2.36 -8.09 1.22
N CYS A 74 1.46 -8.02 0.24
CA CYS A 74 0.33 -7.11 0.30
C CYS A 74 -0.66 -7.64 1.35
N GLY A 75 -0.59 -7.12 2.57
CA GLY A 75 -1.36 -7.66 3.69
C GLY A 75 -2.88 -7.68 3.47
N TYR A 76 -3.37 -6.90 2.50
CA TYR A 76 -4.79 -6.70 2.20
C TYR A 76 -5.20 -7.15 0.79
N GLY A 77 -4.29 -7.78 0.04
CA GLY A 77 -4.61 -8.40 -1.26
C GLY A 77 -5.09 -7.42 -2.33
N MET A 78 -4.38 -6.30 -2.53
CA MET A 78 -4.74 -5.34 -3.59
C MET A 78 -4.48 -5.88 -5.00
N PHE A 79 -3.47 -6.73 -5.17
CA PHE A 79 -3.00 -7.22 -6.47
C PHE A 79 -3.67 -8.54 -6.82
N SER A 80 -4.18 -8.66 -8.04
CA SER A 80 -4.60 -9.96 -8.58
C SER A 80 -3.38 -10.84 -8.87
N GLU A 81 -3.47 -12.13 -8.56
CA GLU A 81 -2.38 -13.08 -8.86
C GLU A 81 -2.43 -13.59 -10.30
N ASP A 82 -3.60 -13.48 -10.94
CA ASP A 82 -3.90 -14.13 -12.21
C ASP A 82 -4.40 -13.15 -13.28
N GLU A 83 -5.01 -12.03 -12.87
CA GLU A 83 -5.46 -11.01 -13.81
C GLU A 83 -4.42 -9.90 -13.96
N GLU A 84 -4.13 -9.54 -15.20
CA GLU A 84 -3.32 -8.39 -15.55
C GLU A 84 -4.19 -7.25 -16.10
N THR A 85 -3.65 -6.04 -16.12
CA THR A 85 -4.22 -4.88 -16.79
C THR A 85 -3.15 -4.22 -17.64
N SER A 86 -3.56 -3.59 -18.73
CA SER A 86 -2.64 -2.98 -19.70
C SER A 86 -2.90 -1.49 -19.86
N VAL A 87 -1.83 -0.74 -20.11
CA VAL A 87 -1.88 0.69 -20.44
C VAL A 87 -1.06 0.93 -21.69
N THR A 88 -1.59 1.73 -22.62
CA THR A 88 -0.87 2.14 -23.83
C THR A 88 -0.37 3.56 -23.65
N LEU A 89 0.95 3.76 -23.76
CA LEU A 89 1.62 5.04 -23.56
C LEU A 89 2.54 5.30 -24.76
N GLY A 90 2.28 6.38 -25.50
CA GLY A 90 3.10 6.80 -26.64
C GLY A 90 3.40 5.68 -27.66
N GLY A 91 2.39 4.85 -27.97
CA GLY A 91 2.49 3.73 -28.93
C GLY A 91 2.89 2.37 -28.33
N TYR A 92 3.31 2.32 -27.06
CA TYR A 92 3.79 1.09 -26.42
C TYR A 92 2.79 0.60 -25.37
N THR A 93 2.59 -0.71 -25.30
CA THR A 93 1.69 -1.33 -24.31
C THR A 93 2.48 -1.94 -23.18
N PHE A 94 2.11 -1.56 -21.96
CA PHE A 94 2.70 -2.06 -20.72
C PHE A 94 1.65 -2.82 -19.92
N THR A 95 2.06 -3.90 -19.26
CA THR A 95 1.16 -4.79 -18.53
C THR A 95 1.68 -5.06 -17.12
N TYR A 96 0.79 -5.07 -16.13
CA TYR A 96 1.09 -5.41 -14.74
C TYR A 96 -0.16 -5.97 -14.03
N SER A 97 -0.04 -6.43 -12.77
CA SER A 97 -1.17 -7.01 -12.03
C SER A 97 -2.34 -6.04 -11.89
N LYS A 98 -3.53 -6.52 -12.24
CA LYS A 98 -4.79 -5.81 -12.04
C LYS A 98 -4.97 -5.47 -10.55
N ARG A 99 -5.40 -4.24 -10.28
CA ARG A 99 -5.76 -3.81 -8.93
C ARG A 99 -7.18 -4.25 -8.64
N ILE A 100 -7.35 -5.14 -7.66
CA ILE A 100 -8.67 -5.62 -7.23
C ILE A 100 -9.46 -4.45 -6.63
N ASN A 101 -8.90 -3.81 -5.60
CA ASN A 101 -9.48 -2.63 -4.97
C ASN A 101 -8.38 -1.76 -4.36
N LYS A 102 -8.22 -0.52 -4.84
CA LYS A 102 -7.17 0.41 -4.38
C LYS A 102 -7.36 0.82 -2.91
N LEU A 103 -8.58 0.78 -2.37
CA LEU A 103 -8.84 1.07 -0.95
C LEU A 103 -8.18 0.04 -0.02
N ARG A 104 -7.91 -1.18 -0.49
CA ARG A 104 -7.12 -2.17 0.26
C ARG A 104 -5.70 -1.66 0.55
N CYS A 105 -5.10 -0.92 -0.38
CA CYS A 105 -3.81 -0.24 -0.15
C CYS A 105 -3.96 0.96 0.78
N ALA A 106 -5.02 1.78 0.62
CA ALA A 106 -5.29 2.89 1.52
C ALA A 106 -5.44 2.44 2.99
N LEU A 107 -6.07 1.28 3.23
CA LEU A 107 -6.20 0.69 4.57
C LEU A 107 -4.84 0.42 5.24
N VAL A 108 -3.84 -0.06 4.49
CA VAL A 108 -2.55 -0.48 5.06
C VAL A 108 -1.43 0.54 4.92
N CYS A 109 -1.27 1.13 3.73
CA CYS A 109 -0.26 2.15 3.48
C CYS A 109 -0.65 3.47 4.12
N GLY A 110 -1.95 3.78 4.16
CA GLY A 110 -2.48 4.97 4.82
C GLY A 110 -2.62 4.85 6.34
N GLY A 111 -2.28 3.71 6.95
CA GLY A 111 -2.15 3.58 8.40
C GLY A 111 -3.41 3.22 9.19
N ILE A 112 -4.54 2.96 8.54
CA ILE A 112 -5.76 2.53 9.24
C ILE A 112 -5.56 1.17 9.91
N ASN A 113 -4.94 0.22 9.21
CA ASN A 113 -4.68 -1.13 9.70
C ASN A 113 -3.30 -1.64 9.33
N GLY A 114 -2.75 -2.59 10.11
CA GLY A 114 -1.41 -3.11 9.84
C GLY A 114 -1.20 -4.59 10.08
N LEU A 115 -1.98 -5.22 10.95
CA LEU A 115 -1.82 -6.64 11.25
C LEU A 115 -2.11 -7.50 10.01
N HIS A 116 -1.16 -8.34 9.61
CA HIS A 116 -1.37 -9.33 8.55
C HIS A 116 -2.43 -10.34 9.00
N LYS A 117 -3.23 -10.89 8.07
CA LYS A 117 -4.31 -11.85 8.37
C LYS A 117 -3.87 -13.09 9.17
N SER A 118 -2.59 -13.48 9.10
CA SER A 118 -2.05 -14.59 9.89
C SER A 118 -1.74 -14.23 11.35
N GLY A 119 -1.77 -12.95 11.71
CA GLY A 119 -1.37 -12.46 13.03
C GLY A 119 0.14 -12.50 13.32
N GLN A 120 0.97 -12.96 12.38
CA GLN A 120 2.39 -13.26 12.60
C GLN A 120 3.35 -12.09 12.32
N TRP A 121 2.89 -11.06 11.65
CA TRP A 121 3.67 -9.86 11.35
C TRP A 121 2.70 -8.72 11.00
N SER A 122 3.21 -7.48 10.97
CA SER A 122 2.40 -6.33 10.56
C SER A 122 3.18 -5.34 9.71
N THR A 123 2.47 -4.37 9.15
CA THR A 123 3.08 -3.11 8.68
C THR A 123 3.47 -2.24 9.88
N TRP A 124 3.95 -1.02 9.65
CA TRP A 124 4.17 -0.01 10.68
C TRP A 124 2.87 0.56 11.29
N SER A 125 1.70 0.15 10.79
CA SER A 125 0.43 0.58 11.38
C SER A 125 0.11 -0.26 12.61
N PRO A 126 -0.24 0.38 13.74
CA PRO A 126 -0.66 -0.33 14.94
C PRO A 126 -2.12 -0.83 14.88
N GLY A 127 -2.85 -0.57 13.80
CA GLY A 127 -4.24 -1.02 13.67
C GLY A 127 -4.36 -2.55 13.64
N ARG A 128 -5.42 -3.07 14.26
CA ARG A 128 -5.68 -4.51 14.43
C ARG A 128 -7.11 -4.93 14.07
N TYR A 129 -7.76 -4.23 13.15
CA TYR A 129 -9.07 -4.65 12.66
C TYR A 129 -8.99 -5.98 11.93
N ASP A 130 -10.08 -6.75 11.96
CA ASP A 130 -10.19 -8.01 11.23
C ASP A 130 -10.01 -7.79 9.72
N TYR A 131 -9.49 -8.82 9.03
CA TYR A 131 -9.26 -8.76 7.58
C TYR A 131 -10.59 -8.61 6.81
N PRO A 132 -10.72 -7.66 5.86
CA PRO A 132 -11.92 -7.50 5.05
C PRO A 132 -11.97 -8.52 3.90
N GLU A 133 -13.01 -9.35 3.92
CA GLU A 133 -13.18 -10.43 2.94
C GLU A 133 -13.69 -9.92 1.59
N ASP A 134 -14.46 -8.83 1.58
CA ASP A 134 -15.06 -8.27 0.37
C ASP A 134 -15.02 -6.73 0.36
N ASP A 135 -15.43 -6.15 -0.76
CA ASP A 135 -15.40 -4.69 -0.96
C ASP A 135 -16.39 -3.93 -0.05
N TYR A 136 -17.47 -4.58 0.40
CA TYR A 136 -18.37 -3.98 1.38
C TYR A 136 -17.67 -3.82 2.73
N GLU A 137 -16.96 -4.84 3.18
CA GLU A 137 -16.14 -4.79 4.39
C GLU A 137 -14.98 -3.80 4.27
N VAL A 138 -14.33 -3.71 3.10
CA VAL A 138 -13.28 -2.70 2.83
C VAL A 138 -13.84 -1.29 3.03
N ASN A 139 -14.98 -0.97 2.43
CA ASN A 139 -15.61 0.34 2.55
C ASN A 139 -16.00 0.67 4.00
N ARG A 140 -16.58 -0.30 4.71
CA ARG A 140 -16.96 -0.11 6.12
C ARG A 140 -15.73 0.14 7.00
N LEU A 141 -14.64 -0.57 6.75
CA LEU A 141 -13.39 -0.40 7.49
C LEU A 141 -12.72 0.94 7.18
N ILE A 142 -12.77 1.42 5.93
CA ILE A 142 -12.30 2.77 5.56
C ILE A 142 -13.08 3.83 6.35
N THR A 143 -14.42 3.78 6.34
CA THR A 143 -15.26 4.75 7.06
C THR A 143 -15.00 4.72 8.57
N LEU A 144 -14.81 3.53 9.14
CA LEU A 144 -14.43 3.40 10.54
C LEU A 144 -13.06 4.04 10.81
N GLY A 145 -12.07 3.71 9.98
CA GLY A 145 -10.70 4.21 10.06
C GLY A 145 -10.61 5.73 10.04
N MET A 146 -11.39 6.38 9.18
CA MET A 146 -11.47 7.86 9.10
C MET A 146 -11.88 8.50 10.44
N THR A 147 -12.64 7.79 11.29
CA THR A 147 -13.09 8.31 12.58
C THR A 147 -12.20 7.92 13.77
N THR A 148 -11.45 6.82 13.65
CA THR A 148 -10.64 6.26 14.74
C THR A 148 -9.16 6.61 14.61
N GLN A 149 -8.62 6.62 13.40
CA GLN A 149 -7.21 6.88 13.16
C GLN A 149 -6.77 8.28 13.64
N PRO A 150 -7.51 9.38 13.38
CA PRO A 150 -7.12 10.72 13.85
C PRO A 150 -7.14 10.87 15.38
N LYS A 151 -7.79 9.92 16.09
CA LYS A 151 -7.89 9.93 17.55
C LYS A 151 -6.77 9.13 18.23
N ARG A 152 -5.92 8.45 17.45
CA ARG A 152 -4.75 7.76 18.00
C ARG A 152 -3.73 8.78 18.51
N PRO A 153 -2.94 8.45 19.54
CA PRO A 153 -1.84 9.30 19.96
C PRO A 153 -0.89 9.58 18.81
N LEU A 154 -0.24 10.74 18.85
CA LEU A 154 0.82 11.08 17.90
C LEU A 154 1.99 10.10 18.06
N ILE A 155 2.63 9.72 16.96
CA ILE A 155 3.80 8.85 17.00
C ILE A 155 4.99 9.63 17.58
N LYS A 156 5.70 9.02 18.53
CA LYS A 156 6.82 9.64 19.27
C LYS A 156 8.14 9.70 18.50
N ASP A 157 8.16 9.33 17.23
CA ASP A 157 9.36 9.18 16.39
C ASP A 157 9.81 10.49 15.70
N HIS A 158 9.29 11.64 16.15
CA HIS A 158 9.49 12.97 15.57
C HIS A 158 9.02 13.12 14.11
N SER A 159 8.51 12.06 13.46
CA SER A 159 8.05 12.12 12.08
C SER A 159 6.80 13.00 11.98
N GLN A 160 6.81 13.90 11.01
CA GLN A 160 5.72 14.85 10.81
C GLN A 160 4.62 14.31 9.88
N GLY A 161 4.84 13.15 9.25
CA GLY A 161 4.05 12.66 8.13
C GLY A 161 4.22 13.53 6.89
N TYR A 162 3.52 13.15 5.82
CA TYR A 162 3.42 13.98 4.62
C TYR A 162 1.99 14.51 4.48
N ASN A 163 1.88 15.67 3.85
CA ASN A 163 0.59 16.25 3.50
C ASN A 163 0.25 15.89 2.04
N PRO A 164 -0.72 15.01 1.76
CA PRO A 164 -1.15 14.75 0.40
C PRO A 164 -1.74 16.01 -0.23
N ALA A 165 -1.39 16.32 -1.48
CA ALA A 165 -1.96 17.46 -2.21
C ALA A 165 -3.51 17.43 -2.22
N SER A 166 -4.11 16.25 -2.26
CA SER A 166 -5.57 16.06 -2.20
C SER A 166 -6.21 16.45 -0.86
N TYR A 167 -5.43 16.57 0.21
CA TYR A 167 -5.92 16.93 1.54
C TYR A 167 -5.79 18.44 1.80
N GLY A 168 -5.01 19.17 1.00
CA GLY A 168 -4.59 20.54 1.34
C GLY A 168 -4.02 20.58 2.76
N ASP A 169 -4.13 21.68 3.51
CA ASP A 169 -3.58 21.73 4.88
C ASP A 169 -4.43 21.01 5.95
N LYS A 170 -5.40 20.18 5.54
CA LYS A 170 -6.42 19.61 6.44
C LYS A 170 -6.03 18.28 7.07
N GLY A 171 -4.86 17.73 6.78
CA GLY A 171 -4.42 16.49 7.41
C GLY A 171 -3.02 16.06 6.99
N ARG A 172 -2.43 15.15 7.76
CA ARG A 172 -1.15 14.50 7.44
C ARG A 172 -1.33 13.00 7.48
N ILE A 173 -0.67 12.31 6.55
CA ILE A 173 -0.65 10.85 6.49
C ILE A 173 0.74 10.38 6.90
N GLN A 174 0.76 9.40 7.80
CA GLN A 174 1.95 8.61 8.07
C GLN A 174 1.94 7.39 7.17
N LEU A 175 2.93 7.27 6.29
CA LEU A 175 3.08 6.08 5.45
C LEU A 175 3.55 4.93 6.34
N THR A 176 2.67 3.96 6.55
CA THR A 176 2.94 2.84 7.44
C THR A 176 3.26 1.55 6.71
N CYS A 177 3.16 1.53 5.38
CA CYS A 177 3.47 0.37 4.58
C CYS A 177 4.13 0.81 3.28
N GLY A 178 4.94 -0.07 2.73
CA GLY A 178 5.51 0.02 1.39
C GLY A 178 6.00 -1.35 0.95
N ASN A 179 5.51 -2.42 1.56
CA ASN A 179 6.16 -3.73 1.56
C ASN A 179 6.35 -4.27 0.14
N CYS A 180 5.37 -4.07 -0.74
CA CYS A 180 5.47 -4.49 -2.14
C CYS A 180 6.58 -3.76 -2.91
N ASN A 181 7.02 -2.58 -2.45
CA ASN A 181 8.19 -1.88 -3.00
C ASN A 181 9.46 -2.26 -2.23
N LEU A 182 9.39 -2.32 -0.90
CA LEU A 182 10.55 -2.56 -0.04
C LEU A 182 11.18 -3.94 -0.25
N ILE A 183 10.40 -4.95 -0.66
CA ILE A 183 10.95 -6.28 -0.94
C ILE A 183 11.41 -6.46 -2.39
N CYS A 184 11.00 -5.61 -3.32
CA CYS A 184 11.26 -5.81 -4.75
C CYS A 184 12.59 -5.16 -5.16
N TRP A 185 13.68 -5.94 -5.17
CA TRP A 185 15.06 -5.44 -5.35
C TRP A 185 15.69 -5.73 -6.72
N GLY A 186 14.96 -6.31 -7.67
CA GLY A 186 15.52 -6.64 -9.00
C GLY A 186 16.43 -7.88 -8.97
N ASP A 187 17.17 -8.11 -7.87
CA ASP A 187 17.84 -9.37 -7.59
C ASP A 187 16.92 -10.36 -6.84
N PRO A 188 16.78 -11.62 -7.30
CA PRO A 188 15.95 -12.63 -6.64
C PRO A 188 16.41 -13.02 -5.24
N ALA A 189 17.72 -13.06 -4.97
CA ALA A 189 18.25 -13.46 -3.67
C ALA A 189 18.02 -12.37 -2.63
N GLU A 190 18.22 -11.11 -2.98
CA GLU A 190 17.89 -9.95 -2.15
C GLU A 190 16.38 -9.84 -1.91
N THR A 191 15.58 -10.04 -2.96
CA THR A 191 14.11 -10.08 -2.84
C THR A 191 13.67 -11.16 -1.85
N ALA A 192 14.25 -12.36 -1.93
CA ALA A 192 13.95 -13.46 -1.01
C ALA A 192 14.42 -13.18 0.43
N LYS A 193 15.59 -12.55 0.60
CA LYS A 193 16.10 -12.11 1.90
C LYS A 193 15.16 -11.10 2.54
N ASN A 194 14.74 -10.06 1.80
CA ASN A 194 13.86 -9.01 2.30
C ASN A 194 12.45 -9.54 2.61
N TYR A 195 11.94 -10.47 1.79
CA TYR A 195 10.72 -11.19 2.10
C TYR A 195 10.80 -11.94 3.45
N LYS A 196 11.90 -12.65 3.72
CA LYS A 196 12.13 -13.35 4.99
C LYS A 196 12.23 -12.38 6.16
N ILE A 197 12.94 -11.27 6.01
CA ILE A 197 13.04 -10.23 7.05
C ILE A 197 11.65 -9.72 7.42
N LEU A 198 10.85 -9.34 6.43
CA LEU A 198 9.48 -8.84 6.66
C LEU A 198 8.59 -9.89 7.36
N LYS A 199 8.64 -11.15 6.92
CA LYS A 199 7.81 -12.21 7.50
C LYS A 199 8.16 -12.53 8.95
N ASN A 200 9.37 -12.18 9.40
CA ASN A 200 9.87 -12.37 10.75
C ASN A 200 10.01 -11.06 11.54
N SER A 201 9.46 -9.94 11.03
CA SER A 201 9.64 -8.62 11.65
C SER A 201 8.81 -8.42 12.92
N GLY A 202 7.88 -9.32 13.24
CA GLY A 202 6.95 -9.17 14.35
C GLY A 202 5.83 -8.17 14.06
N CYS A 203 5.15 -7.75 15.11
CA CYS A 203 3.92 -7.00 15.07
C CYS A 203 4.05 -5.67 15.83
N VAL A 204 3.55 -4.61 15.22
CA VAL A 204 3.57 -3.25 15.75
C VAL A 204 2.45 -3.02 16.74
N ILE A 205 2.78 -2.28 17.80
CA ILE A 205 1.89 -1.81 18.85
C ILE A 205 2.18 -0.33 19.09
N GLN A 206 1.13 0.47 19.27
CA GLN A 206 1.26 1.83 19.76
C GLN A 206 0.76 1.92 21.20
N LYS A 207 1.63 2.33 22.10
CA LYS A 207 1.30 2.56 23.52
C LYS A 207 0.49 3.85 23.67
N GLU A 208 -0.05 4.06 24.87
CA GLU A 208 -0.87 5.24 25.20
C GLU A 208 -0.11 6.56 25.08
N ASP A 209 1.21 6.53 25.34
CA ASP A 209 2.09 7.69 25.20
C ASP A 209 2.53 7.97 23.74
N GLY A 210 2.03 7.17 22.79
CA GLY A 210 2.37 7.29 21.37
C GLY A 210 3.64 6.58 20.94
N GLU A 211 4.36 5.92 21.85
CA GLU A 211 5.50 5.07 21.50
C GLU A 211 5.06 3.90 20.61
N ILE A 212 5.81 3.68 19.53
CA ILE A 212 5.66 2.52 18.64
C ILE A 212 6.69 1.47 19.04
N VAL A 213 6.22 0.27 19.35
CA VAL A 213 7.07 -0.89 19.64
C VAL A 213 6.77 -2.03 18.68
N VAL A 214 7.82 -2.79 18.34
CA VAL A 214 7.72 -4.01 17.55
C VAL A 214 7.95 -5.19 18.47
N LEU A 215 6.99 -6.11 18.52
CA LEU A 215 7.02 -7.25 19.42
C LEU A 215 6.84 -8.57 18.65
N PRO A 216 7.37 -9.69 19.14
CA PRO A 216 6.99 -11.01 18.64
C PRO A 216 5.47 -11.20 18.66
N PRO A 217 4.87 -12.00 17.75
CA PRO A 217 3.42 -12.07 17.56
C PRO A 217 2.61 -12.30 18.84
N ASP A 218 3.01 -13.28 19.65
CA ASP A 218 2.31 -13.63 20.89
C ASP A 218 2.41 -12.51 21.94
N LYS A 219 3.58 -11.87 22.03
CA LYS A 219 3.81 -10.74 22.94
C LYS A 219 3.05 -9.50 22.49
N ALA A 220 2.98 -9.25 21.19
CA ALA A 220 2.19 -8.15 20.64
C ALA A 220 0.69 -8.36 20.90
N LYS A 221 0.20 -9.60 20.82
CA LYS A 221 -1.18 -9.95 21.16
C LYS A 221 -1.44 -9.76 22.65
N GLU A 222 -0.57 -10.28 23.51
CA GLU A 222 -0.64 -10.12 24.97
C GLU A 222 -0.68 -8.63 25.36
N GLU A 223 0.21 -7.82 24.79
CA GLU A 223 0.29 -6.38 25.05
C GLU A 223 -0.99 -5.65 24.60
N PHE A 224 -1.52 -6.02 23.43
CA PHE A 224 -2.78 -5.44 22.93
C PHE A 224 -3.98 -5.75 23.82
N GLU A 225 -4.04 -6.95 24.39
CA GLU A 225 -5.12 -7.36 25.29
C GLU A 225 -5.08 -6.65 26.64
N LYS A 226 -3.88 -6.28 27.12
CA LYS A 226 -3.68 -5.55 28.38
C LYS A 226 -3.98 -4.06 28.29
N MET A 227 -4.07 -3.49 27.09
CA MET A 227 -4.34 -2.06 26.89
C MET A 227 -5.62 -1.61 27.57
N ASN A 228 -5.65 -0.35 28.03
CA ASN A 228 -6.87 0.27 28.51
C ASN A 228 -8.00 0.12 27.46
N PRO A 229 -9.22 -0.29 27.85
CA PRO A 229 -10.32 -0.50 26.91
C PRO A 229 -10.65 0.72 26.04
N LYS A 230 -10.42 1.95 26.52
CA LYS A 230 -10.63 3.17 25.72
C LYS A 230 -9.57 3.31 24.63
N HIS A 231 -8.30 3.07 24.96
CA HIS A 231 -7.18 3.10 24.01
C HIS A 231 -7.31 1.98 22.97
N LYS A 232 -7.58 0.75 23.42
CA LYS A 232 -7.77 -0.43 22.56
C LYS A 232 -8.82 -0.21 21.46
N ARG A 233 -9.91 0.51 21.78
CA ARG A 233 -11.00 0.85 20.83
C ARG A 233 -10.57 1.75 19.66
N LEU A 234 -9.39 2.38 19.72
CA LEU A 234 -8.83 3.17 18.63
C LEU A 234 -8.16 2.31 17.54
N TYR A 235 -7.85 1.06 17.86
CA TYR A 235 -7.12 0.12 16.99
C TYR A 235 -7.96 -1.10 16.61
N TYR A 236 -8.98 -1.43 17.41
CA TYR A 236 -9.92 -2.51 17.14
C TYR A 236 -11.34 -2.12 17.55
N LYS A 237 -12.28 -2.34 16.63
CA LYS A 237 -13.71 -2.47 16.92
C LYS A 237 -14.23 -3.54 15.99
N ASP A 238 -15.14 -4.36 16.49
CA ASP A 238 -15.84 -5.34 15.67
C ASP A 238 -16.76 -4.60 14.68
N TYR A 239 -16.20 -4.33 13.51
CA TYR A 239 -16.88 -3.67 12.40
C TYR A 239 -17.62 -4.67 11.52
N LYS A 240 -17.60 -5.97 11.84
CA LYS A 240 -18.36 -6.99 11.12
C LYS A 240 -19.72 -7.25 11.78
N LYS A 241 -19.86 -7.00 13.08
CA LYS A 241 -21.16 -7.03 13.77
C LYS A 241 -22.22 -6.13 13.10
N LYS A 242 -23.48 -6.60 13.06
CA LYS A 242 -24.66 -5.91 12.50
C LYS A 242 -24.71 -5.74 10.96
N ILE A 243 -24.14 -6.64 10.17
CA ILE A 243 -24.47 -6.72 8.72
C ILE A 243 -25.93 -7.21 8.61
N ARG A 244 -26.90 -6.28 8.65
CA ARG A 244 -28.34 -6.61 8.70
C ARG A 244 -28.93 -7.01 7.34
N LYS A 245 -28.22 -6.73 6.24
CA LYS A 245 -28.37 -7.25 4.86
C LYS A 245 -27.29 -6.52 4.06
N LYS A 246 -26.49 -7.24 3.25
CA LYS A 246 -25.64 -6.55 2.27
C LYS A 246 -26.60 -5.85 1.29
N PRO A 247 -26.52 -4.52 1.09
CA PRO A 247 -27.23 -3.91 -0.02
C PRO A 247 -26.71 -4.57 -1.31
N GLU A 248 -27.60 -4.90 -2.25
CA GLU A 248 -27.19 -5.38 -3.56
C GLU A 248 -26.26 -4.34 -4.18
N ILE A 249 -25.00 -4.71 -4.38
CA ILE A 249 -24.02 -3.84 -5.02
C ILE A 249 -24.27 -3.95 -6.52
N THR A 250 -24.83 -2.89 -7.12
CA THR A 250 -24.86 -2.78 -8.57
C THR A 250 -23.41 -2.60 -9.06
N PRO A 251 -22.87 -3.50 -9.90
CA PRO A 251 -21.54 -3.32 -10.46
C PRO A 251 -21.52 -2.04 -11.32
N GLY A 252 -20.67 -1.07 -10.99
CA GLY A 252 -20.47 0.13 -11.83
C GLY A 252 -20.51 1.48 -11.13
N LEU A 253 -20.73 1.54 -9.82
CA LEU A 253 -20.74 2.79 -9.05
C LEU A 253 -19.49 2.95 -8.15
N MET A 254 -18.31 2.64 -8.69
CA MET A 254 -17.07 3.30 -8.27
C MET A 254 -16.18 3.48 -9.52
N PRO A 255 -15.74 4.71 -9.84
CA PRO A 255 -14.87 4.98 -11.01
C PRO A 255 -13.47 4.37 -10.93
#